data_AF-A0A5Q4F1M6-F1
#
_entry.id   AF-A0A5Q4F1M6-F1
#
_cell.length_a   1.000
_cell.length_b   1.000
_cell.length_c   1.000
_cell.angle_alpha   90.00
_cell.angle_beta   90.00
_cell.angle_gamma   90.00
#
_symmetry.space_group_name_H-M   'P 1'
#
loop_
_entity.id
_entity.type
_entity.pdbx_description
1 polymer ?
#
loop_
_entity_poly.entity_id
_entity_poly.type
_entity_poly.pdbx_seq_one_letter_code
_entity_poly.pdbx_strand_id
1 'polypeptide(L)'
;MSLDKDVLIQGTEPAAGPRPQFFDDPAMDRVWDVLVALTTELAVTRTRLDSLERILAEQGGLPAGVVDGWEADEATATEQALAHQELLTRVFRGLLQEKPSA
;
A
#
# COMPACT_ATOMS: atom_id res chain seq x y z
N MET A 1 -0.12 -4.70 -23.54
CA MET A 1 -0.77 -5.68 -22.65
C MET A 1 -1.88 -4.95 -21.94
N SER A 2 -3.10 -4.99 -22.48
CA SER A 2 -4.27 -4.35 -21.86
C SER A 2 -4.64 -5.19 -20.65
N LEU A 3 -4.49 -4.64 -19.45
CA LEU A 3 -5.04 -5.27 -18.26
C LEU A 3 -6.56 -5.29 -18.43
N ASP A 4 -7.10 -6.49 -18.62
CA ASP A 4 -8.54 -6.70 -18.70
C ASP A 4 -9.17 -6.20 -17.40
N LYS A 5 -10.06 -5.22 -17.53
CA LYS A 5 -10.79 -4.64 -16.39
C LYS A 5 -11.54 -5.73 -15.62
N ASP A 6 -11.91 -6.80 -16.30
CA ASP A 6 -12.63 -7.95 -15.77
C ASP A 6 -11.83 -8.73 -14.72
N VAL A 7 -10.50 -8.80 -14.83
CA VAL A 7 -9.65 -9.48 -13.83
C VAL A 7 -9.63 -8.72 -12.51
N LEU A 8 -9.74 -7.39 -12.55
CA LEU A 8 -9.79 -6.55 -11.34
C LEU A 8 -11.14 -6.68 -10.60
N ILE A 9 -12.20 -7.11 -11.28
CA ILE A 9 -13.55 -7.19 -10.70
C ILE A 9 -13.83 -8.56 -10.06
N GLN A 10 -13.13 -9.64 -10.46
CA GLN A 10 -13.43 -11.01 -10.01
C GLN A 10 -13.26 -11.28 -8.50
N GLY A 11 -12.52 -10.45 -7.76
CA GLY A 11 -12.43 -10.52 -6.29
C GLY A 11 -13.43 -9.62 -5.55
N THR A 12 -14.29 -8.89 -6.27
CA THR A 12 -15.13 -7.81 -5.74
C THR A 12 -16.62 -8.06 -5.86
N GLU A 13 -17.05 -9.31 -6.08
CA GLU A 13 -18.49 -9.59 -6.03
C GLU A 13 -19.03 -9.12 -4.67
N PRO A 14 -19.94 -8.14 -4.66
CA PRO A 14 -20.44 -7.61 -3.41
C PRO A 14 -21.10 -8.76 -2.65
N ALA A 15 -20.65 -9.01 -1.42
CA ALA A 15 -21.30 -9.94 -0.52
C ALA A 15 -22.81 -9.66 -0.56
N ALA A 16 -23.61 -10.71 -0.79
CA ALA A 16 -25.05 -10.57 -1.02
C ALA A 16 -25.73 -9.98 0.23
N GLY A 17 -25.84 -8.66 0.28
CA GLY A 17 -26.41 -7.91 1.39
C GLY A 17 -26.06 -6.42 1.32
N PRO A 18 -26.87 -5.53 1.95
CA PRO A 18 -26.49 -4.13 2.11
C PRO A 18 -25.17 -4.05 2.89
N ARG A 19 -24.22 -3.22 2.42
CA ARG A 19 -22.95 -3.00 3.14
C ARG A 19 -23.26 -2.50 4.55
N PRO A 20 -22.62 -3.04 5.60
CA PRO A 20 -22.78 -2.53 6.95
C PRO A 20 -22.39 -1.05 6.98
N GLN A 21 -23.27 -0.22 7.54
CA GLN A 21 -22.98 1.19 7.82
C GLN A 21 -22.43 1.26 9.26
N PHE A 22 -21.21 1.73 9.43
CA PHE A 22 -20.58 1.86 10.75
C PHE A 22 -20.65 3.29 11.29
N PHE A 23 -20.76 4.29 10.42
CA PHE A 23 -20.75 5.71 10.78
C PHE A 23 -22.00 6.44 10.28
N ASP A 24 -22.34 7.55 10.94
CA ASP A 24 -23.49 8.39 10.56
C ASP A 24 -23.29 9.06 9.19
N ASP A 25 -22.05 9.39 8.83
CA ASP A 25 -21.67 9.95 7.54
C ASP A 25 -21.21 8.84 6.57
N PRO A 26 -21.94 8.58 5.47
CA PRO A 26 -21.54 7.58 4.46
C PRO A 26 -20.20 7.88 3.78
N ALA A 27 -19.65 9.09 3.89
CA ALA A 27 -18.29 9.39 3.45
C ALA A 27 -17.24 8.76 4.37
N MET A 28 -17.51 8.66 5.67
CA MET A 28 -16.61 8.03 6.66
C MET A 28 -16.52 6.52 6.47
N ASP A 29 -17.64 5.85 6.18
CA ASP A 29 -17.61 4.42 5.82
C ASP A 29 -16.76 4.16 4.57
N ARG A 30 -16.80 5.05 3.57
CA ARG A 30 -15.95 4.91 2.36
C ARG A 30 -14.47 5.10 2.67
N VAL A 31 -14.12 6.07 3.52
CA VAL A 31 -12.73 6.28 3.96
C VAL A 31 -12.25 5.07 4.77
N TRP A 32 -13.11 4.54 5.63
CA TRP A 32 -12.83 3.33 6.41
C TRP A 32 -12.58 2.11 5.51
N ASP A 33 -13.45 1.87 4.52
CA ASP A 33 -13.29 0.80 3.53
C ASP A 33 -11.92 0.90 2.82
N VAL A 34 -11.55 2.10 2.37
CA VAL A 34 -10.25 2.35 1.73
C VAL A 34 -9.09 2.10 2.70
N LEU A 35 -9.20 2.54 3.96
CA LEU A 35 -8.17 2.33 4.98
C LEU A 35 -7.96 0.84 5.29
N VAL A 36 -9.04 0.08 5.42
CA VAL A 36 -8.98 -1.38 5.65
C VAL A 36 -8.37 -2.09 4.44
N ALA A 37 -8.76 -1.72 3.23
CA ALA A 37 -8.17 -2.26 2.01
C ALA A 37 -6.66 -1.97 1.94
N LEU A 38 -6.24 -0.73 2.16
CA LEU A 38 -4.82 -0.34 2.17
C LEU A 38 -4.02 -1.08 3.27
N THR A 39 -4.60 -1.25 4.46
CA THR A 39 -3.97 -1.98 5.56
C THR A 39 -3.77 -3.45 5.21
N THR A 40 -4.75 -4.05 4.53
CA THR A 40 -4.69 -5.44 4.06
C THR A 40 -3.58 -5.61 3.03
N GLU A 41 -3.51 -4.73 2.02
CA GLU A 41 -2.46 -4.75 1.01
C GLU A 41 -1.06 -4.54 1.62
N LEU A 42 -0.94 -3.66 2.62
CA LEU A 42 0.31 -3.46 3.36
C LEU A 42 0.72 -4.73 4.12
N ALA A 43 -0.22 -5.42 4.76
CA ALA A 43 0.05 -6.67 5.49
C ALA A 43 0.52 -7.79 4.54
N VAL A 44 -0.12 -7.93 3.37
CA VAL A 44 0.29 -8.87 2.32
C VAL A 44 1.69 -8.53 1.80
N THR A 45 1.96 -7.25 1.55
CA THR A 45 3.29 -6.78 1.12
C THR A 45 4.37 -7.09 2.14
N ARG A 46 4.12 -6.83 3.44
CA ARG A 46 5.05 -7.16 4.52
C ARG A 46 5.31 -8.66 4.63
N THR A 47 4.26 -9.47 4.54
CA THR A 47 4.39 -10.94 4.52
C THR A 47 5.23 -11.42 3.34
N ARG A 48 5.04 -10.82 2.16
CA ARG A 48 5.83 -11.13 0.97
C ARG A 48 7.30 -10.73 1.14
N LEU A 49 7.60 -9.61 1.78
CA LEU A 49 8.97 -9.19 2.09
C LEU A 49 9.65 -10.17 3.07
N ASP A 50 8.99 -10.55 4.17
CA ASP A 50 9.52 -11.58 5.10
C ASP A 50 9.78 -12.91 4.37
N SER A 51 8.87 -13.32 3.48
CA SER A 51 9.06 -14.53 2.67
C SER A 51 10.27 -14.42 1.74
N LEU A 52 10.49 -13.27 1.10
CA LEU A 52 11.66 -13.03 0.26
C LEU A 52 12.96 -13.08 1.05
N GLU A 53 13.00 -12.48 2.24
CA GLU A 53 14.18 -12.51 3.12
C GLU A 53 14.52 -13.93 3.56
N ARG A 54 13.52 -14.74 3.93
CA ARG A 54 13.71 -16.15 4.28
C ARG A 54 14.24 -16.97 3.12
N ILE A 55 13.64 -16.80 1.94
CA ILE A 55 14.09 -17.50 0.72
C ILE A 55 15.55 -17.11 0.40
N LEU A 56 15.90 -15.83 0.49
CA LEU A 56 17.27 -15.36 0.25
C LEU A 56 18.26 -15.93 1.28
N ALA A 57 17.85 -16.07 2.54
CA ALA A 57 18.66 -16.71 3.58
C ALA A 57 18.87 -18.20 3.31
N GLU A 58 17.82 -18.93 2.93
CA GLU A 58 17.89 -20.35 2.56
C GLU A 58 18.82 -20.59 1.36
N GLN A 59 18.83 -19.67 0.39
CA GLN A 59 19.70 -19.71 -0.78
C GLN A 59 21.13 -19.20 -0.51
N GLY A 60 21.43 -18.78 0.72
CA GLY A 60 22.75 -18.26 1.10
C GLY A 60 23.08 -16.87 0.56
N GLY A 61 22.08 -16.12 0.07
CA GLY A 61 22.26 -14.79 -0.51
C GLY A 61 22.25 -13.65 0.53
N LEU A 62 21.42 -13.76 1.56
CA LEU A 62 21.27 -12.73 2.60
C LEU A 62 21.02 -13.37 3.97
N PRO A 63 21.89 -13.21 4.98
CA PRO A 63 21.64 -13.74 6.31
C PRO A 63 20.34 -13.16 6.93
N ALA A 64 19.64 -13.96 7.73
CA ALA A 64 18.41 -13.53 8.40
C ALA A 64 18.67 -12.32 9.32
N GLY A 65 17.74 -11.36 9.31
CA GLY A 65 17.81 -10.15 10.15
C GLY A 65 18.80 -9.08 9.66
N VAL A 66 19.48 -9.27 8.53
CA VAL A 66 20.38 -8.25 7.97
C VAL A 66 19.63 -7.00 7.52
N VAL A 67 18.40 -7.15 7.03
CA VAL A 67 17.58 -6.01 6.60
C VAL A 67 17.26 -5.07 7.77
N ASP A 68 16.97 -5.61 8.96
CA ASP A 68 16.63 -4.82 10.15
C ASP A 68 17.77 -3.92 10.64
N GLY A 69 19.02 -4.34 10.41
CA GLY A 69 20.23 -3.61 10.78
C GLY A 69 20.91 -2.90 9.61
N TRP A 70 20.32 -2.94 8.42
CA TRP A 70 20.92 -2.32 7.25
C TRP A 70 20.76 -0.81 7.28
N GLU A 71 21.88 -0.10 7.12
CA GLU A 71 21.90 1.35 7.00
C GLU A 71 22.31 1.75 5.58
N ALA A 72 21.52 2.65 5.00
CA ALA A 72 21.81 3.24 3.71
C ALA A 72 23.05 4.16 3.81
N ASP A 73 23.91 4.14 2.78
CA ASP A 73 24.89 5.19 2.60
C ASP A 73 24.22 6.51 2.17
N GLU A 74 24.99 7.61 2.15
CA GLU A 74 24.45 8.95 1.86
C GLU A 74 23.77 9.03 0.48
N ALA A 75 24.33 8.36 -0.53
CA ALA A 75 23.77 8.32 -1.88
C ALA A 75 22.42 7.58 -1.88
N THR A 76 22.38 6.37 -1.31
CA THR A 76 21.17 5.55 -1.25
C THR A 76 20.08 6.21 -0.41
N ALA A 77 20.44 6.82 0.72
CA ALA A 77 19.50 7.55 1.56
C ALA A 77 18.86 8.73 0.81
N THR A 78 19.64 9.44 0.00
CA THR A 78 19.15 10.54 -0.84
C THR A 78 18.16 10.04 -1.90
N GLU A 79 18.49 8.94 -2.59
CA GLU A 79 17.59 8.32 -3.56
C GLU A 79 16.27 7.87 -2.93
N GLN A 80 16.33 7.23 -1.76
CA GLN A 80 15.15 6.81 -1.00
C GLN A 80 14.30 8.01 -0.57
N ALA A 81 14.92 9.09 -0.10
CA ALA A 81 14.22 10.31 0.29
C ALA A 81 13.48 10.94 -0.89
N LEU A 82 14.10 11.01 -2.07
CA LEU A 82 13.47 11.51 -3.29
C LEU A 82 12.29 10.63 -3.71
N ALA A 83 12.47 9.31 -3.75
CA ALA A 83 11.39 8.37 -4.05
C ALA A 83 10.21 8.50 -3.07
N HIS A 84 10.50 8.69 -1.78
CA HIS A 84 9.49 8.91 -0.76
C HIS A 84 8.74 10.23 -1.00
N GLN A 85 9.43 11.32 -1.31
CA GLN A 85 8.82 12.61 -1.63
C GLN A 85 7.91 12.54 -2.87
N GLU A 86 8.33 11.83 -3.91
CA GLU A 86 7.51 11.61 -5.11
C GLU A 86 6.23 10.82 -4.82
N LEU A 87 6.34 9.79 -3.98
CA LEU A 87 5.20 9.01 -3.51
C LEU A 87 4.21 9.90 -2.74
N LEU A 88 4.69 10.64 -1.74
CA LEU A 88 3.85 11.55 -0.96
C LEU A 88 3.19 12.59 -1.86
N THR A 89 3.94 13.18 -2.79
CA THR A 89 3.40 14.16 -3.74
C THR A 89 2.27 13.55 -4.57
N ARG A 90 2.40 12.30 -5.03
CA ARG A 90 1.36 11.61 -5.81
C ARG A 90 0.12 11.30 -4.96
N VAL A 91 0.31 10.85 -3.72
CA VAL A 91 -0.77 10.54 -2.77
C VAL A 91 -1.54 11.81 -2.39
N PHE A 92 -0.82 12.88 -2.04
CA PHE A 92 -1.43 14.13 -1.58
C PHE A 92 -1.92 15.05 -2.71
N ARG A 93 -1.58 14.78 -3.98
CA ARG A 93 -2.00 15.60 -5.11
C ARG A 93 -3.52 15.82 -5.14
N GLY A 94 -4.31 14.78 -4.88
CA GLY A 94 -5.77 14.89 -4.87
C GLY A 94 -6.30 15.78 -3.75
N LEU A 95 -5.64 15.74 -2.59
CA LEU A 95 -6.00 16.54 -1.41
C LEU A 95 -5.62 18.02 -1.55
N LEU A 96 -4.47 18.30 -2.18
CA LEU A 96 -3.97 19.66 -2.37
C LEU A 96 -4.63 20.41 -3.54
N GLN A 97 -5.40 19.73 -4.38
CA GLN A 97 -6.11 20.31 -5.52
C GLN A 97 -7.59 20.63 -5.26
N GLU A 98 -8.11 20.34 -4.06
CA GLU A 98 -9.42 20.87 -3.66
C GLU A 98 -9.34 22.39 -3.56
N LYS A 99 -9.93 23.08 -4.55
CA LYS A 99 -10.34 24.47 -4.36
C LYS A 99 -11.46 24.47 -3.32
N PRO A 100 -11.47 25.40 -2.35
CA PRO A 100 -12.63 25.57 -1.48
C PRO A 100 -13.86 25.76 -2.37
N SER A 101 -14.87 24.92 -2.17
CA SER A 101 -16.20 25.14 -2.74
C SER A 101 -16.66 26.52 -2.28
N ALA A 102 -16.83 27.43 -3.24
CA ALA A 102 -17.50 28.71 -3.01
C ALA A 102 -18.99 28.51 -2.77
#